data_AF-A0A7U9X6K5-F1
#
_entry.id   AF-A0A7U9X6K5-F1
#
_cell.length_a   1.000
_cell.length_b   1.000
_cell.length_c   1.000
_cell.angle_alpha   90.00
_cell.angle_beta   90.00
_cell.angle_gamma   90.00
#
_symmetry.space_group_name_H-M   'P 1'
#
loop_
_entity.id
_entity.type
_entity.pdbx_description
1 polymer ?
#
loop_
_entity_poly.entity_id
_entity_poly.type
_entity_poly.pdbx_seq_one_letter_code
_entity_poly.pdbx_strand_id
1 'polypeptide(L)'
;MDYVVSGPVFEYYSGKNWESGLIHELNDDRLCGFIGKTVIHPNQIPLVNEAYKVPLKDYNDAKAILDWDVSCPSLVAGSIVKERMNEYKTHYNWALRTLLLAEAYGLK
;
A
#
# COMPACT_ATOMS: atom_id res chain seq x y z
N MET A 1 -9.28 -18.19 10.32
CA MET A 1 -9.92 -17.67 9.09
C MET A 1 -9.51 -16.22 9.03
N ASP A 2 -8.67 -15.85 8.06
CA ASP A 2 -8.18 -14.48 7.92
C ASP A 2 -9.21 -13.71 7.10
N TYR A 3 -9.78 -12.65 7.69
CA TYR A 3 -10.75 -11.80 7.02
C TYR A 3 -10.02 -10.65 6.33
N VAL A 4 -10.27 -10.50 5.02
CA VAL A 4 -9.86 -9.30 4.29
C VAL A 4 -10.84 -8.18 4.61
N VAL A 5 -10.33 -7.08 5.15
CA VAL A 5 -11.15 -5.91 5.50
C VAL A 5 -10.91 -4.80 4.46
N SER A 6 -11.98 -4.36 3.84
CA SER A 6 -12.00 -3.24 2.88
C SER A 6 -12.70 -2.04 3.50
N GLY A 7 -12.29 -0.84 3.10
CA GLY A 7 -13.04 0.38 3.40
C GLY A 7 -14.47 0.27 2.87
N PRO A 8 -15.44 0.90 3.55
CA PRO A 8 -16.86 0.85 3.18
C PRO A 8 -17.11 1.52 1.82
N VAL A 9 -18.36 1.61 1.38
CA VAL A 9 -18.69 2.40 0.19
C VAL A 9 -18.47 3.90 0.43
N PHE A 10 -18.26 4.66 -0.64
CA PHE A 10 -18.37 6.13 -0.62
C PHE A 10 -19.55 6.51 -1.53
N GLU A 11 -20.50 7.25 -0.98
CA GLU A 11 -21.83 7.41 -1.59
C GLU A 11 -21.86 8.40 -2.77
N TYR A 12 -20.81 9.23 -2.91
CA TYR A 12 -20.74 10.29 -3.91
C TYR A 12 -19.86 9.89 -5.11
N TYR A 13 -20.31 10.22 -6.31
CA TYR A 13 -19.59 9.94 -7.57
C TYR A 13 -19.62 11.10 -8.57
N SER A 14 -20.28 12.21 -8.20
CA SER A 14 -20.41 13.44 -8.98
C SER A 14 -20.76 14.62 -8.05
N GLY A 15 -20.80 15.84 -8.58
CA GLY A 15 -21.08 17.06 -7.82
C GLY A 15 -19.83 17.80 -7.36
N LYS A 16 -19.97 18.77 -6.45
CA LYS A 16 -18.82 19.50 -5.91
C LYS A 16 -18.09 18.64 -4.88
N ASN A 17 -16.76 18.64 -4.94
CA ASN A 17 -15.85 18.07 -3.92
C ASN A 17 -15.93 16.55 -3.70
N TRP A 18 -16.68 15.78 -4.50
CA TRP A 18 -16.78 14.33 -4.30
C TRP A 18 -15.42 13.61 -4.46
N GLU A 19 -14.59 14.04 -5.42
CA GLU A 19 -13.25 13.48 -5.63
C GLU A 19 -12.33 13.72 -4.42
N SER A 20 -12.27 14.98 -3.95
CA SER A 20 -11.48 15.34 -2.78
C SER A 20 -11.96 14.64 -1.51
N GLY A 21 -13.28 14.44 -1.37
CA GLY A 21 -13.87 13.69 -0.26
C GLY A 21 -13.44 12.22 -0.29
N LEU A 22 -13.53 11.57 -1.46
CA LEU A 22 -13.09 10.20 -1.64
C LEU A 22 -11.58 10.04 -1.40
N ILE A 23 -10.76 10.97 -1.89
CA ILE A 23 -9.31 10.94 -1.66
C ILE A 23 -8.98 11.06 -0.17
N HIS A 24 -9.68 11.93 0.57
CA HIS A 24 -9.49 12.09 2.00
C HIS A 24 -9.84 10.79 2.74
N GLU A 25 -11.02 10.23 2.47
CA GLU A 25 -11.46 8.97 3.07
C GLU A 25 -10.52 7.81 2.73
N LEU A 26 -10.02 7.71 1.50
CA LEU A 26 -9.04 6.69 1.11
C LEU A 26 -7.73 6.80 1.89
N ASN A 27 -7.31 8.02 2.26
CA ASN A 27 -6.13 8.21 3.10
C ASN A 27 -6.38 7.72 4.53
N ASP A 28 -7.55 8.04 5.09
CA ASP A 28 -7.94 7.60 6.44
C ASP A 28 -8.15 6.08 6.50
N ASP A 29 -8.77 5.50 5.47
CA ASP A 29 -8.95 4.05 5.32
C ASP A 29 -7.58 3.35 5.35
N ARG A 30 -6.62 3.84 4.56
CA ARG A 30 -5.26 3.27 4.52
C ARG A 30 -4.51 3.45 5.83
N LEU A 31 -4.70 4.58 6.51
CA LEU A 31 -4.13 4.82 7.85
C LEU A 31 -4.68 3.82 8.87
N CYS A 32 -5.96 3.46 8.76
CA CYS A 32 -6.61 2.46 9.62
C CYS A 32 -6.31 1.01 9.21
N GLY A 33 -5.48 0.78 8.19
CA GLY A 33 -5.04 -0.54 7.77
C GLY A 33 -5.94 -1.23 6.77
N PHE A 34 -6.97 -0.55 6.23
CA PHE A 34 -7.76 -1.10 5.13
C PHE A 34 -6.92 -1.23 3.86
N ILE A 35 -7.25 -2.26 3.08
CA ILE A 35 -6.40 -2.73 1.97
C ILE A 35 -7.06 -2.56 0.60
N GLY A 36 -8.25 -1.97 0.59
CA GLY A 36 -9.10 -1.75 -0.57
C GLY A 36 -10.28 -0.85 -0.21
N LYS A 37 -11.08 -0.51 -1.21
CA LYS A 37 -12.31 0.28 -1.06
C LYS A 37 -13.43 -0.38 -1.85
N THR A 38 -14.62 -0.45 -1.27
CA THR A 38 -15.79 -0.94 -2.00
C THR A 38 -16.26 0.13 -2.98
N VAL A 39 -16.09 -0.11 -4.28
CA VAL A 39 -16.48 0.81 -5.36
C VAL A 39 -17.91 0.54 -5.81
N ILE A 40 -18.72 1.59 -5.94
CA ILE A 40 -20.11 1.50 -6.42
C ILE A 40 -20.37 2.34 -7.68
N HIS A 41 -19.37 3.05 -8.20
CA HIS A 41 -19.49 3.80 -9.46
C HIS A 41 -18.15 3.84 -10.23
N PRO A 42 -18.15 3.74 -11.58
CA PRO A 42 -16.92 3.74 -12.38
C PRO A 42 -15.98 4.94 -12.17
N ASN A 43 -16.52 6.14 -11.96
CA ASN A 43 -15.71 7.34 -11.69
C ASN A 43 -14.81 7.21 -10.44
N GLN A 44 -15.15 6.34 -9.49
CA GLN A 44 -14.35 6.13 -8.28
C GLN A 44 -13.13 5.25 -8.55
N ILE A 45 -13.16 4.39 -9.58
CA ILE A 45 -12.12 3.39 -9.86
C ILE A 45 -10.73 4.04 -10.04
N PRO A 46 -10.55 5.10 -10.85
CA PRO A 46 -9.23 5.72 -11.02
C PRO A 46 -8.66 6.26 -9.70
N LEU A 47 -9.50 6.84 -8.85
CA LEU A 47 -9.10 7.40 -7.55
C LEU A 47 -8.70 6.31 -6.56
N VAL A 48 -9.47 5.21 -6.51
CA VAL A 48 -9.13 4.04 -5.68
C VAL A 48 -7.83 3.41 -6.15
N ASN A 49 -7.68 3.14 -7.45
CA ASN A 49 -6.46 2.53 -7.99
C ASN A 49 -5.22 3.40 -7.71
N GLU A 50 -5.34 4.72 -7.89
CA GLU A 50 -4.24 5.65 -7.60
C GLU A 50 -3.89 5.69 -6.11
N ALA A 51 -4.88 5.62 -5.21
CA ALA A 51 -4.63 5.61 -3.76
C ALA A 51 -3.82 4.39 -3.31
N TYR A 52 -4.05 3.22 -3.94
CA TYR A 52 -3.42 1.95 -3.58
C TYR A 52 -2.13 1.62 -4.34
N LYS A 53 -1.71 2.43 -5.32
CA LYS A 53 -0.37 2.33 -5.91
C LYS A 53 0.74 2.46 -4.87
N VAL A 54 1.80 1.70 -5.09
CA VAL A 54 2.93 1.61 -4.15
C VAL A 54 4.00 2.65 -4.51
N PRO A 55 4.48 3.45 -3.54
CA PRO A 55 5.62 4.33 -3.77
C PRO A 55 6.87 3.54 -4.15
N LEU A 56 7.65 4.01 -5.14
CA LEU A 56 8.88 3.33 -5.58
C LEU A 56 9.85 3.01 -4.43
N LYS A 57 9.94 3.89 -3.43
CA LYS A 57 10.78 3.67 -2.24
C LYS A 57 10.33 2.45 -1.42
N ASP A 58 9.02 2.26 -1.26
CA ASP A 58 8.45 1.14 -0.49
C ASP A 58 8.61 -0.16 -1.25
N TYR A 59 8.42 -0.12 -2.57
CA TYR A 59 8.70 -1.25 -3.45
C TYR A 59 10.15 -1.71 -3.36
N ASN A 60 11.10 -0.77 -3.43
CA ASN A 60 12.53 -1.10 -3.34
C ASN A 60 12.92 -1.68 -1.98
N ASP A 61 12.39 -1.13 -0.88
CA ASP A 61 12.63 -1.68 0.46
C ASP A 61 11.99 -3.06 0.62
N ALA A 62 10.77 -3.25 0.13
CA ALA A 62 10.10 -4.55 0.13
C ALA A 62 10.90 -5.59 -0.66
N LYS A 63 11.39 -5.24 -1.85
CA LYS A 63 12.23 -6.12 -2.65
C LYS A 63 13.52 -6.49 -1.92
N ALA A 64 14.22 -5.51 -1.34
CA ALA A 64 15.44 -5.76 -0.58
C ALA A 64 15.20 -6.67 0.65
N ILE A 65 14.04 -6.55 1.31
CA ILE A 65 13.65 -7.41 2.43
C ILE A 65 13.37 -8.85 1.97
N LEU A 66 12.70 -9.05 0.83
CA LEU A 66 12.41 -10.42 0.35
C LEU A 66 13.62 -11.10 -0.29
N ASP A 67 14.49 -10.33 -0.93
CA ASP A 67 15.75 -10.80 -1.52
C ASP A 67 16.91 -10.76 -0.49
N TRP A 68 16.61 -10.97 0.81
CA TRP A 68 17.61 -10.87 1.87
C TRP A 68 18.71 -11.94 1.73
N ASP A 69 19.97 -11.52 1.85
CA ASP A 69 21.09 -12.45 1.92
C ASP A 69 21.08 -13.19 3.27
N VAL A 70 20.71 -14.47 3.24
CA VAL A 70 20.67 -15.36 4.41
C VAL A 70 22.04 -15.59 5.05
N SER A 71 23.14 -15.29 4.34
CA SER A 71 24.50 -15.36 4.89
C SER A 71 24.90 -14.10 5.68
N CYS A 72 24.11 -13.01 5.55
CA CYS A 72 24.37 -11.78 6.27
C CYS A 72 24.21 -12.00 7.79
N PRO A 73 25.22 -11.63 8.61
CA PRO A 73 25.13 -11.80 10.06
C PRO A 73 24.13 -10.83 10.71
N SER A 74 23.74 -9.77 10.00
CA SER A 74 22.75 -8.79 10.43
C SER A 74 21.38 -9.07 9.80
N LEU A 75 20.33 -9.04 10.61
CA LEU A 75 18.94 -9.08 10.15
C LEU A 75 18.35 -7.68 9.92
N VAL A 76 19.20 -6.65 9.95
CA VAL A 76 18.87 -5.26 9.67
C VAL A 76 19.83 -4.63 8.67
N ALA A 77 19.33 -3.76 7.80
CA ALA A 77 20.09 -3.06 6.78
C ALA A 77 19.39 -1.77 6.37
N GLY A 78 20.16 -0.72 6.09
CA GLY A 78 19.60 0.54 5.63
C GLY A 78 18.92 0.37 4.27
N SER A 79 17.81 1.08 4.08
CA SER A 79 17.20 1.31 2.76
C SER A 79 18.23 1.88 1.77
N ILE A 80 17.93 1.82 0.47
CA ILE A 80 18.85 2.27 -0.61
C ILE A 80 19.36 3.70 -0.36
N VAL A 81 18.48 4.61 0.04
CA VAL A 81 18.80 6.02 0.33
C VAL A 81 19.29 6.25 1.77
N LYS A 82 19.37 5.19 2.58
CA LYS A 82 19.84 5.19 3.99
C LYS A 82 19.04 6.09 4.95
N GLU A 83 17.77 6.36 4.64
CA GLU A 83 16.88 7.14 5.50
C GLU A 83 16.01 6.27 6.42
N ARG A 84 15.76 5.01 6.03
CA ARG A 84 14.97 4.01 6.76
C ARG A 84 15.77 2.75 7.08
N MET A 85 15.32 2.03 8.11
CA MET A 85 15.84 0.72 8.48
C MET A 85 14.92 -0.40 8.00
N ASN A 86 15.49 -1.37 7.27
CA ASN A 86 14.81 -2.60 6.90
C ASN A 86 15.21 -3.70 7.89
N GLU A 87 14.22 -4.33 8.54
CA GLU A 87 14.40 -5.48 9.42
C GLU A 87 13.74 -6.70 8.79
N TYR A 88 14.54 -7.72 8.47
CA TYR A 88 14.09 -8.87 7.69
C TYR A 88 12.87 -9.58 8.30
N LYS A 89 12.97 -9.99 9.57
CA LYS A 89 11.92 -10.79 10.22
C LYS A 89 10.63 -10.01 10.43
N THR A 90 10.74 -8.78 10.93
CA THR A 90 9.58 -7.95 11.28
C THR A 90 8.87 -7.43 10.03
N HIS A 91 9.61 -7.08 8.99
CA HIS A 91 9.03 -6.48 7.78
C HIS A 91 8.70 -7.48 6.68
N TYR A 92 8.97 -8.79 6.83
CA TYR A 92 8.73 -9.80 5.78
C TYR A 92 7.29 -9.77 5.25
N ASN A 93 6.29 -9.82 6.14
CA ASN A 93 4.88 -9.82 5.73
C ASN A 93 4.46 -8.50 5.08
N TRP A 94 4.99 -7.38 5.57
CA TRP A 94 4.78 -6.07 4.96
C TRP A 94 5.38 -6.01 3.55
N ALA A 95 6.59 -6.54 3.38
CA ALA A 95 7.30 -6.55 2.11
C ALA A 95 6.56 -7.39 1.06
N LEU A 96 6.16 -8.62 1.44
CA LEU A 96 5.35 -9.48 0.57
C LEU A 96 4.06 -8.78 0.13
N ARG A 97 3.32 -8.21 1.09
CA ARG A 97 2.08 -7.48 0.80
C ARG A 97 2.32 -6.26 -0.10
N THR A 98 3.42 -5.55 0.11
CA THR A 98 3.79 -4.37 -0.68
C THR A 98 4.08 -4.74 -2.13
N LEU A 99 4.80 -5.83 -2.39
CA LEU A 99 5.04 -6.29 -3.76
C LEU A 99 3.75 -6.76 -4.45
N LEU A 100 2.85 -7.46 -3.74
CA LEU A 100 1.55 -7.86 -4.29
C LEU A 100 0.66 -6.65 -4.63
N LEU A 101 0.67 -5.61 -3.80
CA LEU A 101 -0.04 -4.37 -4.10
C LEU A 101 0.56 -3.66 -5.32
N ALA A 102 1.89 -3.67 -5.46
CA ALA A 102 2.57 -3.09 -6.62
C ALA A 102 2.24 -3.85 -7.91
N GLU A 103 2.11 -5.18 -7.85
CA GLU A 103 1.67 -6.00 -8.99
C GLU A 103 0.21 -5.69 -9.39
N ALA A 104 -0.69 -5.54 -8.40
CA ALA A 104 -2.10 -5.29 -8.65
C ALA A 104 -2.43 -3.86 -9.10
N TYR A 105 -1.83 -2.85 -8.45
CA TYR A 105 -2.18 -1.43 -8.66
C TYR A 105 -1.10 -0.64 -9.42
N GLY A 106 0.12 -1.15 -9.48
CA GLY A 106 1.27 -0.45 -10.06
C GLY A 106 2.05 0.41 -9.07
N LEU A 107 3.06 1.10 -9.60
CA LEU A 107 3.90 2.02 -8.86
C LEU A 107 3.41 3.47 -9.02
N LYS A 108 3.64 4.28 -7.99
CA LYS A 108 3.54 5.75 -8.06
C LYS A 108 4.79 6.34 -8.66
#